data_AF-A0A544SG71-F1
#
_entry.id   AF-A0A544SG71-F1
#
_cell.length_a   1.000
_cell.length_b   1.000
_cell.length_c   1.000
_cell.angle_alpha   90.00
_cell.angle_beta   90.00
_cell.angle_gamma   90.00
#
_symmetry.space_group_name_H-M   'P 1'
#
loop_
_entity.id
_entity.type
_entity.pdbx_description
1 polymer ?
#
loop_
_entity_poly.entity_id
_entity_poly.type
_entity_poly.pdbx_seq_one_letter_code
_entity_poly.pdbx_strand_id
1 'polypeptide(L)'
;MKVVPLFLGVATGVLAGATAVLLSTPKSGSEVRISLKSTSNDFRDKLSDIKLQMQDLKNSIRNLTKESKEVIPSAIEEIKADVEQWKTETAPLQAKLQEEISAIQSAIEEMEKALPKKKETTIN
;
A
#
# COMPACT_ATOMS: atom_id res chain seq x y z
N MET A 1 -19.00 13.79 19.02
CA MET A 1 -18.73 14.69 17.87
C MET A 1 -19.38 14.08 16.63
N LYS A 2 -20.09 14.87 15.81
CA LYS A 2 -20.79 14.39 14.60
C LYS A 2 -19.77 14.14 13.48
N VAL A 3 -19.24 12.92 13.41
CA VAL A 3 -18.26 12.47 12.40
C VAL A 3 -18.90 12.00 11.09
N VAL A 4 -20.19 11.65 11.12
CA VAL A 4 -21.00 11.17 9.98
C VAL A 4 -20.93 12.06 8.73
N PRO A 5 -21.03 13.41 8.81
CA PRO A 5 -21.00 14.25 7.60
C PRO A 5 -19.63 14.28 6.90
N LEU A 6 -18.52 14.10 7.64
CA LEU A 6 -17.17 14.11 7.07
C LEU A 6 -16.94 12.85 6.24
N PHE A 7 -17.31 11.68 6.77
CA PHE A 7 -17.23 10.40 6.04
C PHE A 7 -18.08 10.41 4.78
N LEU A 8 -19.27 11.01 4.81
CA LEU A 8 -20.12 11.11 3.63
C LEU A 8 -19.46 11.98 2.54
N GLY A 9 -18.87 13.12 2.92
CA GLY A 9 -18.12 13.97 1.98
C GLY A 9 -16.90 13.27 1.38
N VAL A 10 -16.13 12.53 2.19
CA VAL A 10 -14.99 11.73 1.71
C VAL A 10 -15.45 10.62 0.76
N ALA A 11 -16.53 9.90 1.11
CA ALA A 11 -17.05 8.83 0.28
C ALA A 11 -17.52 9.36 -1.09
N THR A 12 -18.29 10.44 -1.11
CA THR A 12 -18.75 11.07 -2.35
C THR A 12 -17.57 11.65 -3.14
N GLY A 13 -16.56 12.23 -2.49
CA GLY A 13 -15.36 12.75 -3.14
C GLY A 13 -14.51 11.65 -3.79
N VAL A 14 -14.33 10.51 -3.12
CA VAL A 14 -13.61 9.35 -3.68
C VAL A 14 -14.36 8.77 -4.87
N LEU A 15 -15.68 8.62 -4.77
CA LEU A 15 -16.52 8.13 -5.87
C LEU A 15 -16.45 9.05 -7.10
N ALA A 16 -16.67 10.35 -6.90
CA ALA A 16 -16.63 11.33 -7.98
C ALA A 16 -15.22 11.47 -8.59
N GLY A 17 -14.17 11.40 -7.76
CA GLY A 17 -12.79 11.42 -8.21
C GLY A 17 -12.42 10.18 -9.02
N ALA A 18 -12.82 8.99 -8.56
CA ALA A 18 -12.58 7.75 -9.27
C ALA A 18 -13.27 7.73 -10.64
N THR A 19 -14.53 8.18 -10.73
CA THR A 19 -15.24 8.27 -12.01
C THR A 19 -14.62 9.31 -12.94
N ALA A 20 -14.22 10.48 -12.43
CA ALA A 20 -13.54 11.49 -13.22
C ALA A 20 -12.17 10.99 -13.75
N VAL A 21 -11.41 10.26 -12.93
CA VAL A 21 -10.15 9.64 -13.35
C VAL A 21 -10.41 8.56 -14.41
N LEU A 22 -11.38 7.67 -14.20
CA LEU A 22 -11.71 6.63 -15.18
C LEU A 22 -12.22 7.19 -16.51
N LEU A 23 -12.96 8.31 -16.49
CA LEU A 23 -13.56 8.91 -17.68
C LEU A 23 -12.62 9.86 -18.42
N SER A 24 -11.68 10.51 -17.72
CA SER A 24 -10.68 11.41 -18.32
C SER A 24 -9.35 10.76 -18.62
N THR A 25 -9.11 9.54 -18.12
CA THR A 25 -7.90 8.78 -18.42
C THR A 25 -7.85 8.47 -19.93
N PRO A 26 -6.80 8.89 -20.64
CA PRO A 26 -6.66 8.62 -22.09
C PRO A 26 -6.30 7.16 -22.40
N LYS A 27 -6.13 6.31 -21.36
CA LYS A 27 -5.71 4.91 -21.50
C LYS A 27 -6.90 3.97 -21.67
N SER A 28 -6.70 2.93 -22.46
CA SER A 28 -7.71 1.89 -22.67
C SER A 28 -8.01 1.12 -21.37
N GLY A 29 -9.23 0.60 -21.22
CA GLY A 29 -9.62 -0.16 -20.01
C GLY A 29 -8.72 -1.38 -19.75
N SER A 30 -8.10 -1.95 -20.79
CA SER A 30 -7.08 -3.00 -20.65
C SER A 30 -5.78 -2.48 -20.04
N GLU A 31 -5.29 -1.32 -20.50
CA GLU A 31 -4.11 -0.68 -19.93
C GLU A 31 -4.34 -0.24 -18.48
N VAL A 32 -5.53 0.27 -18.15
CA VAL A 32 -5.89 0.64 -16.79
C VAL A 32 -5.79 -0.58 -15.86
N ARG A 33 -6.32 -1.75 -16.26
CA ARG A 33 -6.19 -2.99 -15.48
C ARG A 33 -4.74 -3.44 -15.32
N ILE A 34 -3.96 -3.43 -16.41
CA ILE A 34 -2.53 -3.82 -16.38
C ILE A 34 -1.74 -2.89 -15.45
N SER A 35 -1.95 -1.58 -15.57
CA SER A 35 -1.27 -0.59 -14.74
C SER A 35 -1.68 -0.68 -13.27
N LEU A 36 -2.95 -0.95 -12.98
CA LEU A 36 -3.45 -1.13 -11.62
C LEU A 36 -2.86 -2.40 -10.99
N LYS A 37 -2.76 -3.50 -11.74
CA LYS A 37 -2.12 -4.74 -11.30
C LYS A 37 -0.63 -4.54 -11.00
N SER A 38 0.09 -3.86 -11.89
CA SER A 38 1.51 -3.52 -11.67
C SER A 38 1.68 -2.63 -10.45
N THR A 39 0.92 -1.54 -10.35
CA THR A 39 1.01 -0.59 -9.23
C THR A 39 0.68 -1.26 -7.89
N SER A 40 -0.31 -2.15 -7.89
CA SER A 40 -0.68 -2.98 -6.75
C SER A 40 0.48 -3.88 -6.30
N ASN A 41 1.13 -4.59 -7.23
CA ASN A 41 2.31 -5.40 -6.93
C ASN A 41 3.46 -4.54 -6.39
N ASP A 42 3.80 -3.45 -7.06
CA ASP A 42 4.87 -2.53 -6.66
C ASP A 42 4.64 -1.99 -5.24
N PHE A 43 3.38 -1.74 -4.88
CA PHE A 43 3.02 -1.28 -3.55
C PHE A 43 3.18 -2.39 -2.49
N ARG A 44 2.84 -3.66 -2.81
CA ARG A 44 3.12 -4.79 -1.90
C ARG A 44 4.61 -4.94 -1.64
N ASP A 45 5.42 -4.82 -2.69
CA ASP A 45 6.87 -4.96 -2.59
C ASP A 45 7.45 -3.83 -1.74
N LYS A 46 7.07 -2.57 -1.99
CA LYS A 46 7.45 -1.43 -1.16
C LYS A 46 7.04 -1.58 0.30
N LEU A 47 5.84 -2.11 0.58
CA LEU A 47 5.42 -2.40 1.95
C LEU A 47 6.27 -3.49 2.60
N SER A 48 6.70 -4.49 1.83
CA SER A 48 7.62 -5.53 2.31
C SER A 48 9.00 -4.95 2.63
N ASP A 49 9.52 -4.08 1.75
CA ASP A 49 10.82 -3.41 1.95
C ASP A 49 10.82 -2.54 3.21
N ILE A 50 9.75 -1.79 3.46
CA ILE A 50 9.60 -0.99 4.68
C ILE A 50 9.72 -1.88 5.93
N LYS A 51 9.12 -3.08 5.91
CA LYS A 51 9.22 -4.03 7.03
C LYS A 51 10.66 -4.50 7.25
N LEU A 52 11.38 -4.80 6.16
CA LEU A 52 12.78 -5.24 6.21
C LEU A 52 13.70 -4.14 6.72
N GLN A 53 13.60 -2.93 6.16
CA GLN A 53 14.39 -1.76 6.59
C GLN A 53 14.21 -1.46 8.08
N MET A 54 13.02 -1.71 8.62
CA MET A 54 12.74 -1.51 10.04
C MET A 54 13.32 -2.60 10.94
N GLN A 55 13.41 -3.83 10.44
CA GLN A 55 14.17 -4.88 11.12
C GLN A 55 15.67 -4.58 11.11
N ASP A 56 16.20 -4.11 9.98
CA ASP A 56 17.61 -3.74 9.84
C ASP A 56 17.97 -2.55 10.72
N LEU A 57 17.10 -1.54 10.79
CA LEU A 57 17.27 -0.40 11.68
C LEU A 57 17.29 -0.86 13.15
N LYS A 58 16.35 -1.73 13.56
CA LYS A 58 16.33 -2.31 14.91
C LYS A 58 17.63 -3.06 15.24
N ASN A 59 18.15 -3.85 14.30
CA ASN A 59 19.39 -4.59 14.48
C ASN A 59 20.60 -3.65 14.55
N SER A 60 20.63 -2.63 13.71
CA SER A 60 21.70 -1.61 13.68
C SER A 60 21.74 -0.83 14.98
N ILE A 61 20.58 -0.41 15.50
CA ILE A 61 20.45 0.21 16.82
C ILE A 61 20.97 -0.72 17.92
N ARG A 62 20.56 -1.99 17.90
CA ARG A 62 21.01 -2.99 18.90
C ARG A 62 22.52 -3.20 18.87
N ASN A 63 23.13 -3.27 17.69
CA ASN A 63 24.58 -3.40 17.53
C ASN A 63 25.29 -2.13 18.01
N LEU A 64 24.78 -0.96 17.63
CA LEU A 64 25.29 0.33 18.09
C LEU A 64 25.24 0.46 19.61
N THR A 65 24.14 0.05 20.27
CA THR A 65 24.04 0.00 21.74
C THR A 65 25.09 -0.91 22.35
N LYS A 66 25.36 -2.06 21.73
CA LYS A 66 26.31 -3.07 22.24
C LYS A 66 27.76 -2.58 22.15
N GLU A 67 28.08 -1.81 21.11
CA GLU A 67 29.41 -1.26 20.85
C GLU A 67 29.67 0.06 21.60
N SER A 68 28.64 0.87 21.84
CA SER A 68 28.77 2.25 22.37
C SER A 68 28.57 2.37 23.90
N LYS A 69 28.82 1.30 24.66
CA LYS A 69 28.49 1.14 26.11
C LYS A 69 28.87 2.30 27.04
N GLU A 70 29.72 3.24 26.63
CA GLU A 70 30.19 4.35 27.48
C GLU A 70 29.78 5.77 27.05
N VAL A 71 29.19 6.00 25.86
CA VAL A 71 29.14 7.39 25.33
C VAL A 71 27.73 7.99 25.17
N ILE A 72 26.70 7.27 24.71
CA ILE A 72 25.33 7.86 24.54
C ILE A 72 24.18 6.83 24.66
N PRO A 73 23.97 6.16 25.81
CA PRO A 73 22.91 5.17 25.95
C PRO A 73 21.49 5.76 25.83
N SER A 74 21.24 6.97 26.34
CA SER A 74 19.90 7.58 26.37
C SER A 74 19.33 7.87 24.98
N ALA A 75 20.10 8.50 24.09
CA ALA A 75 19.63 8.81 22.73
C ALA A 75 19.38 7.54 21.90
N ILE A 76 20.15 6.47 22.14
CA ILE A 76 19.95 5.19 21.43
C ILE A 76 18.69 4.48 21.96
N GLU A 77 18.41 4.56 23.26
CA GLU A 77 17.17 4.06 23.85
C GLU A 77 15.95 4.81 23.35
N GLU A 78 16.03 6.14 23.19
CA GLU A 78 14.97 6.96 22.59
C GLU A 78 14.69 6.55 21.14
N ILE A 79 15.72 6.45 20.29
CA ILE A 79 15.54 6.02 18.89
C ILE A 79 14.96 4.60 18.82
N LYS A 80 15.37 3.70 19.73
CA LYS A 80 14.80 2.35 19.80
C LYS A 80 13.30 2.41 20.16
N ALA A 81 12.93 3.23 21.13
CA ALA A 81 11.55 3.41 21.54
C ALA A 81 10.70 3.98 20.39
N ASP A 82 11.22 4.98 19.68
CA ASP A 82 10.55 5.59 18.52
C ASP A 82 10.32 4.57 17.39
N VAL A 83 11.31 3.73 17.09
CA VAL A 83 11.19 2.67 16.07
C VAL A 83 10.19 1.59 16.50
N GLU A 84 10.19 1.20 17.77
CA GLU A 84 9.23 0.22 18.30
C GLU A 84 7.80 0.78 18.34
N GLN A 85 7.65 2.05 18.69
CA GLN A 85 6.37 2.75 18.66
C GLN A 85 5.85 2.87 17.23
N TRP A 86 6.66 3.39 16.31
CA TRP A 86 6.29 3.52 14.90
C TRP A 86 5.88 2.18 14.30
N LYS A 87 6.61 1.09 14.62
CA LYS A 87 6.25 -0.26 14.19
C LYS A 87 4.89 -0.70 14.75
N THR A 88 4.64 -0.43 16.02
CA THR A 88 3.39 -0.81 16.69
C THR A 88 2.20 -0.08 16.11
N GLU A 89 2.35 1.22 15.84
CA GLU A 89 1.32 2.07 15.26
C GLU A 89 1.06 1.73 13.78
N THR A 90 2.12 1.40 13.03
CA THR A 90 2.05 1.20 11.57
C THR A 90 1.76 -0.25 11.17
N ALA A 91 2.09 -1.25 11.99
CA ALA A 91 1.82 -2.67 11.70
C ALA A 91 0.34 -2.98 11.33
N PRO A 92 -0.69 -2.51 12.07
CA PRO A 92 -2.08 -2.76 11.69
C PRO A 92 -2.45 -2.06 10.38
N LEU A 93 -1.92 -0.85 10.14
CA LEU A 93 -2.13 -0.12 8.89
C LEU A 93 -1.49 -0.85 7.70
N GLN A 94 -0.27 -1.36 7.87
CA GLN A 94 0.43 -2.16 6.87
C GLN A 94 -0.35 -3.43 6.53
N ALA A 95 -0.86 -4.15 7.54
CA ALA A 95 -1.66 -5.35 7.34
C ALA A 95 -2.95 -5.05 6.57
N LYS A 96 -3.65 -3.97 6.94
CA LYS A 96 -4.84 -3.52 6.23
C LYS A 96 -4.54 -3.15 4.78
N LEU A 97 -3.46 -2.43 4.52
CA LEU A 97 -3.05 -2.09 3.15
C LEU A 97 -2.75 -3.36 2.34
N GLN A 98 -2.06 -4.35 2.90
CA GLN A 98 -1.82 -5.62 2.22
C GLN A 98 -3.11 -6.37 1.88
N GLU A 99 -4.08 -6.36 2.79
CA GLU A 99 -5.41 -6.96 2.57
C GLU A 99 -6.17 -6.27 1.43
N GLU A 100 -6.27 -4.94 1.48
CA GLU A 100 -6.93 -4.11 0.46
C GLU A 100 -6.28 -4.30 -0.91
N ILE A 101 -4.95 -4.35 -0.97
CA ILE A 101 -4.22 -4.59 -2.21
C ILE A 101 -4.49 -6.00 -2.75
N SER A 102 -4.56 -7.00 -1.87
CA SER A 102 -4.93 -8.37 -2.25
C SER A 102 -6.35 -8.44 -2.80
N ALA A 103 -7.30 -7.74 -2.17
CA ALA A 103 -8.68 -7.66 -2.64
C ALA A 103 -8.77 -7.01 -4.03
N ILE A 104 -8.00 -5.93 -4.26
CA ILE A 104 -7.89 -5.29 -5.59
C ILE A 104 -7.33 -6.28 -6.63
N GLN A 105 -6.29 -7.05 -6.29
CA GLN A 105 -5.72 -8.05 -7.21
C GLN A 105 -6.75 -9.13 -7.58
N SER A 106 -7.45 -9.68 -6.58
CA SER A 106 -8.48 -10.69 -6.81
C SER A 106 -9.63 -10.16 -7.66
N ALA A 107 -10.09 -8.93 -7.39
CA ALA A 107 -11.13 -8.29 -8.19
C ALA A 107 -10.69 -8.12 -9.67
N ILE A 108 -9.44 -7.72 -9.91
CA ILE A 108 -8.91 -7.62 -11.29
C ILE A 108 -8.88 -8.98 -11.97
N GLU A 109 -8.47 -10.04 -11.27
CA GLU A 109 -8.44 -11.40 -11.83
C GLU A 109 -9.84 -11.96 -12.15
N GLU A 110 -10.82 -11.71 -11.28
CA GLU A 110 -12.22 -12.07 -11.54
C GLU A 110 -12.77 -11.33 -12.75
N MET A 111 -12.48 -10.02 -12.85
CA MET A 111 -12.84 -9.21 -14.00
C MET A 111 -12.14 -9.68 -15.29
N GLU A 112 -10.94 -10.26 -15.23
CA GLU A 112 -10.27 -10.86 -16.39
C GLU A 112 -10.96 -12.17 -16.83
N LYS A 113 -11.38 -13.01 -15.87
CA LYS A 113 -12.10 -14.27 -16.14
C LYS A 113 -13.51 -14.05 -16.68
N ALA A 114 -14.19 -13.00 -16.22
CA ALA A 114 -15.56 -12.67 -16.63
C ALA A 114 -15.66 -12.04 -18.02
N LEU A 115 -14.53 -11.62 -18.62
CA LEU A 115 -14.54 -11.07 -19.97
C LEU A 115 -14.44 -12.17 -21.03
N PRO A 116 -15.33 -12.17 -22.05
CA PRO A 116 -15.15 -13.03 -23.21
C PRO A 116 -13.87 -12.61 -23.95
N LYS A 117 -13.00 -13.58 -24.26
CA LYS A 117 -11.88 -13.37 -25.18
C LYS A 117 -12.44 -12.83 -26.49
N LYS A 118 -12.16 -11.57 -26.80
CA LYS A 118 -12.54 -10.89 -28.05
C LYS A 118 -12.17 -11.82 -29.22
N LYS A 119 -13.18 -12.45 -29.85
CA LYS A 119 -13.00 -13.09 -31.15
C LYS A 119 -12.71 -11.95 -32.13
N GLU A 120 -11.50 -11.93 -32.66
CA GLU A 120 -11.19 -11.14 -33.84
C GLU A 120 -12.19 -11.55 -34.93
N THR A 121 -13.08 -10.63 -35.29
CA THR A 121 -13.88 -10.73 -36.48
C THR A 121 -12.93 -10.54 -37.66
N THR A 122 -12.46 -11.66 -38.21
CA THR A 122 -11.95 -11.71 -39.57
C THR A 122 -13.10 -11.31 -40.49
N ILE A 123 -13.07 -10.07 -40.98
CA ILE A 123 -13.90 -9.62 -42.09
C ILE A 123 -13.24 -10.14 -43.37
N ASN A 124 -14.02 -10.91 -44.13
CA ASN A 124 -13.73 -11.36 -45.50
C ASN A 124 -13.42 -10.18 -46.43
#